data_AF-A0A5Q4FU57-F1
#
_entry.id   AF-A0A5Q4FU57-F1
#
_cell.length_a   1.000
_cell.length_b   1.000
_cell.length_c   1.000
_cell.angle_alpha   90.00
_cell.angle_beta   90.00
_cell.angle_gamma   90.00
#
_symmetry.space_group_name_H-M   'P 1'
#
loop_
_entity.id
_entity.type
_entity.pdbx_description
1 polymer ?
#
loop_
_entity_poly.entity_id
_entity_poly.type
_entity_poly.pdbx_seq_one_letter_code
_entity_poly.pdbx_strand_id
1 'polypeptide(L)'
;MDAQTPRHRPFGSDPGWLAAYTVALTRSTVPEEQRVAELVKVTDGQPELFEAAIHRLESSPALAGCPSEQAQGLLGRALAQLRADHTQPHRSPRAMVETITG
;
A
#
# COMPACT_ATOMS: atom_id res chain seq x y z
N MET A 1 -1.02 21.56 -33.62
CA MET A 1 -1.93 20.62 -32.93
C MET A 1 -1.06 19.55 -32.33
N ASP A 2 -0.51 19.84 -31.16
CA ASP A 2 0.36 18.92 -30.43
C ASP A 2 -0.49 17.75 -29.93
N ALA A 3 -0.32 16.60 -30.57
CA ALA A 3 -0.85 15.34 -30.08
C ALA A 3 -0.15 15.07 -28.73
N GLN A 4 -0.84 15.40 -27.64
CA GLN A 4 -0.48 14.90 -26.31
C GLN A 4 -0.63 13.39 -26.36
N THR A 5 0.47 12.70 -26.66
CA THR A 5 0.62 11.28 -26.40
C THR A 5 0.20 11.07 -24.95
N PRO A 6 -0.84 10.27 -24.66
CA PRO A 6 -1.22 10.02 -23.29
C PRO A 6 -0.01 9.39 -22.62
N ARG A 7 0.65 10.17 -21.77
CA ARG A 7 1.74 9.69 -20.93
C ARG A 7 1.14 8.53 -20.15
N HIS A 8 1.46 7.31 -20.56
CA HIS A 8 1.18 6.09 -19.83
C HIS A 8 1.85 6.25 -18.47
N ARG A 9 1.13 6.86 -17.52
CA ARG A 9 1.50 6.73 -16.13
C ARG A 9 1.41 5.24 -15.81
N PRO A 10 2.38 4.67 -15.09
CA PRO A 10 2.22 3.34 -14.53
C PRO A 10 0.85 3.28 -13.87
N PHE A 11 0.07 2.22 -14.13
CA PHE A 11 -1.28 2.08 -13.58
C PHE A 11 -1.29 2.24 -12.03
N GLY A 12 -0.17 1.93 -11.37
CA GLY A 12 0.04 2.11 -9.93
C GLY A 12 0.30 3.55 -9.45
N SER A 13 0.50 4.54 -10.33
CA SER A 13 0.78 5.94 -9.95
C SER A 13 -0.47 6.83 -9.84
N ASP A 14 -1.67 6.28 -10.04
CA ASP A 14 -2.91 7.02 -9.84
C ASP A 14 -3.50 6.70 -8.44
N PRO A 15 -3.63 7.71 -7.56
CA PRO A 15 -4.17 7.48 -6.21
C PRO A 15 -5.65 7.09 -6.22
N GLY A 16 -6.41 7.43 -7.27
CA GLY A 16 -7.79 7.00 -7.43
C GLY A 16 -7.90 5.52 -7.79
N TRP A 17 -7.02 5.04 -8.67
CA TRP A 17 -6.88 3.63 -8.98
C TRP A 17 -6.44 2.83 -7.74
N LEU A 18 -5.44 3.32 -6.99
CA LEU A 18 -4.98 2.66 -5.77
C LEU A 18 -6.09 2.57 -4.71
N ALA A 19 -6.87 3.63 -4.52
CA ALA A 19 -8.03 3.63 -3.65
C ALA A 19 -9.07 2.57 -4.06
N ALA A 20 -9.44 2.52 -5.34
CA ALA A 20 -10.40 1.55 -5.86
C ALA A 20 -9.89 0.10 -5.78
N TYR A 21 -8.60 -0.11 -6.06
CA TYR A 21 -7.94 -1.42 -5.95
C TYR A 21 -7.90 -1.91 -4.50
N THR A 22 -7.61 -1.01 -3.55
CA THR A 22 -7.64 -1.32 -2.11
C THR A 22 -9.05 -1.73 -1.65
N VAL A 23 -10.08 -1.02 -2.11
CA VAL A 23 -11.49 -1.37 -1.86
C VAL A 23 -11.87 -2.73 -2.47
N ALA A 24 -11.28 -3.12 -3.60
CA ALA A 24 -11.47 -4.46 -4.15
C ALA A 24 -10.74 -5.52 -3.31
N LEU A 25 -9.53 -5.21 -2.82
CA LEU A 25 -8.74 -6.10 -1.96
C LEU A 25 -9.42 -6.39 -0.63
N THR A 26 -10.11 -5.42 -0.02
CA THR A 26 -10.85 -5.64 1.25
C THR A 26 -11.98 -6.67 1.09
N ARG A 27 -12.50 -6.85 -0.11
CA ARG A 27 -13.52 -7.87 -0.44
C ARG A 27 -12.93 -9.23 -0.81
N SER A 28 -11.62 -9.29 -1.04
CA SER A 28 -10.93 -10.53 -1.37
C SER A 28 -10.73 -11.40 -0.14
N THR A 29 -10.64 -12.72 -0.30
CA THR A 29 -10.37 -13.67 0.80
C THR A 29 -8.89 -13.78 1.18
N VAL A 30 -8.02 -13.11 0.42
CA VAL A 30 -6.57 -13.06 0.65
C VAL A 30 -6.28 -12.60 2.09
N PRO A 31 -5.31 -13.20 2.81
CA PRO A 31 -4.94 -12.72 4.15
C PRO A 31 -4.43 -11.28 4.12
N GLU A 32 -4.71 -10.52 5.17
CA GLU A 32 -4.42 -9.08 5.22
C GLU A 32 -2.95 -8.77 4.97
N GLU A 33 -2.02 -9.55 5.53
CA GLU A 33 -0.58 -9.39 5.32
C GLU A 33 -0.17 -9.45 3.84
N GLN A 34 -0.82 -10.34 3.09
CA GLN A 34 -0.57 -10.48 1.65
C GLN A 34 -1.22 -9.35 0.85
N ARG A 35 -2.37 -8.83 1.28
CA ARG A 35 -2.97 -7.61 0.69
C ARG A 35 -2.05 -6.40 0.89
N VAL A 36 -1.46 -6.26 2.08
CA VAL A 36 -0.51 -5.18 2.38
C VAL A 36 0.74 -5.30 1.53
N ALA A 37 1.33 -6.50 1.41
CA ALA A 37 2.50 -6.72 0.56
C ALA A 37 2.22 -6.43 -0.93
N GLU A 38 1.05 -6.80 -1.44
CA GLU A 38 0.61 -6.44 -2.80
C GLU A 38 0.52 -4.92 -2.99
N LEU A 39 -0.04 -4.20 -2.01
CA LEU A 39 -0.14 -2.74 -2.06
C LEU A 39 1.22 -2.05 -2.07
N VAL A 40 2.18 -2.55 -1.26
CA VAL A 40 3.56 -2.04 -1.28
C VAL A 40 4.23 -2.31 -2.62
N LYS A 41 4.02 -3.50 -3.19
CA LYS A 41 4.59 -3.87 -4.49
C LYS A 41 4.02 -3.02 -5.63
N VAL A 42 2.71 -2.79 -5.67
CA VAL A 42 2.07 -2.06 -6.79
C VAL A 42 2.36 -0.56 -6.78
N THR A 43 2.69 -0.02 -5.60
CA THR A 43 3.12 1.37 -5.44
C THR A 43 4.63 1.55 -5.61
N ASP A 44 5.37 0.48 -5.91
CA ASP A 44 6.83 0.46 -5.95
C ASP A 44 7.47 1.02 -4.66
N GLY A 45 6.77 0.82 -3.54
CA GLY A 45 7.17 1.36 -2.24
C GLY A 45 7.08 2.88 -2.10
N GLN A 46 6.25 3.57 -2.88
CA GLN A 46 6.10 5.03 -2.78
C GLN A 46 5.07 5.42 -1.70
N PRO A 47 5.50 6.03 -0.57
CA PRO A 47 4.60 6.38 0.54
C PRO A 47 3.57 7.46 0.15
N GLU A 48 3.96 8.39 -0.72
CA GLU A 48 3.13 9.50 -1.19
C GLU A 48 1.83 9.03 -1.89
N LEU A 49 1.89 7.87 -2.56
CA LEU A 49 0.72 7.30 -3.24
C LEU A 49 -0.32 6.79 -2.24
N PHE A 50 0.13 6.23 -1.11
CA PHE A 50 -0.76 5.80 -0.03
C PHE A 50 -1.46 6.99 0.61
N GLU A 51 -0.73 8.05 0.93
CA GLU A 51 -1.28 9.27 1.52
C GLU A 51 -2.32 9.92 0.58
N ALA A 52 -2.00 10.00 -0.72
CA ALA A 52 -2.92 10.52 -1.73
C ALA A 52 -4.16 9.62 -1.92
N ALA A 53 -4.03 8.30 -1.83
CA ALA A 53 -5.15 7.37 -1.94
C ALA A 53 -6.08 7.42 -0.72
N ILE A 54 -5.53 7.56 0.49
CA ILE A 54 -6.31 7.75 1.73
C ILE A 54 -7.12 9.05 1.62
N HIS A 55 -6.48 10.16 1.27
CA HIS A 55 -7.15 11.45 1.10
C HIS A 55 -8.27 11.38 0.04
N ARG A 56 -8.07 10.57 -1.01
CA ARG A 56 -9.07 10.39 -2.06
C ARG A 56 -10.25 9.52 -1.62
N LEU A 57 -10.03 8.52 -0.76
CA LEU A 57 -11.10 7.76 -0.11
C LEU A 57 -11.94 8.65 0.81
N GLU A 58 -11.30 9.54 1.57
CA GLU A 58 -11.99 10.49 2.44
C GLU A 58 -12.79 11.54 1.64
N SER A 59 -12.23 12.01 0.53
CA SER A 59 -12.85 13.05 -0.30
C SER A 59 -13.92 12.50 -1.27
N SER A 60 -14.03 11.17 -1.45
CA SER A 60 -14.94 10.60 -2.46
C SER A 60 -16.22 10.05 -1.84
N PRO A 61 -17.38 10.73 -2.01
CA PRO A 61 -18.66 10.24 -1.50
C PRO A 61 -19.13 8.95 -2.21
N ALA A 62 -18.64 8.67 -3.42
CA ALA A 62 -18.94 7.43 -4.14
C ALA A 62 -18.31 6.19 -3.48
N LEU A 63 -17.28 6.40 -2.67
CA LEU A 63 -16.62 5.36 -1.89
C LEU A 63 -17.06 5.41 -0.42
N ALA A 64 -17.68 6.49 0.07
CA ALA A 64 -18.13 6.61 1.45
C ALA A 64 -19.05 5.44 1.88
N GLY A 65 -18.53 4.57 2.76
CA GLY A 65 -19.19 3.35 3.25
C GLY A 65 -18.21 2.37 3.91
N CYS A 66 -18.71 1.25 4.44
CA CYS A 66 -17.90 0.23 5.15
C CYS A 66 -16.62 -0.25 4.44
N PRO A 67 -16.56 -0.45 3.11
CA PRO A 67 -15.30 -0.90 2.49
C PRO A 67 -14.22 0.19 2.47
N SER A 68 -14.56 1.46 2.68
CA SER A 68 -13.60 2.57 2.68
C SER A 68 -12.88 2.71 4.00
N GLU A 69 -13.55 2.50 5.12
CA GLU A 69 -12.89 2.46 6.44
C GLU A 69 -11.88 1.30 6.52
N GLN A 70 -12.27 0.13 5.99
CA GLN A 70 -11.35 -1.02 5.87
C GLN A 70 -10.19 -0.74 4.91
N ALA A 71 -10.47 -0.08 3.78
CA ALA A 71 -9.43 0.26 2.80
C ALA A 71 -8.44 1.29 3.36
N GLN A 72 -8.93 2.30 4.09
CA GLN A 72 -8.09 3.27 4.80
C GLN A 72 -7.20 2.60 5.83
N GLY A 73 -7.76 1.68 6.64
CA GLY A 73 -6.99 0.90 7.60
C GLY A 73 -5.89 0.06 6.93
N LEU A 74 -6.19 -0.55 5.78
CA LEU A 74 -5.24 -1.34 5.01
C LEU A 74 -4.10 -0.47 4.43
N LEU A 75 -4.44 0.67 3.83
CA LEU A 75 -3.47 1.64 3.31
C LEU A 75 -2.59 2.21 4.44
N GLY A 76 -3.17 2.51 5.59
CA GLY A 76 -2.44 2.98 6.77
C GLY A 76 -1.43 1.96 7.28
N ARG A 77 -1.79 0.67 7.32
CA ARG A 77 -0.86 -0.41 7.69
C ARG A 77 0.24 -0.59 6.67
N ALA A 78 -0.07 -0.55 5.37
CA ALA A 78 0.93 -0.62 4.31
C ALA A 78 1.93 0.54 4.37
N LEU A 79 1.45 1.76 4.58
CA LEU A 79 2.30 2.93 4.77
C LEU A 79 3.17 2.82 6.03
N ALA A 80 2.61 2.34 7.15
CA ALA A 80 3.36 2.11 8.37
C ALA A 80 4.45 1.06 8.19
N GLN A 81 4.16 -0.04 7.48
CA GLN A 81 5.13 -1.08 7.16
C GLN A 81 6.24 -0.55 6.25
N LEU A 82 5.90 0.22 5.24
CA LEU A 82 6.89 0.86 4.37
C LEU A 82 7.80 1.81 5.15
N ARG A 83 7.23 2.65 6.03
CA ARG A 83 7.99 3.54 6.89
C ARG A 83 8.88 2.75 7.86
N ALA A 84 8.40 1.64 8.41
CA ALA A 84 9.17 0.76 9.28
C ALA A 84 10.35 0.08 8.54
N ASP A 85 10.13 -0.35 7.30
CA ASP A 85 11.18 -0.94 6.45
C ASP A 85 12.25 0.09 6.07
N HIS A 86 11.82 1.31 5.69
CA HIS A 86 12.73 2.44 5.40
C HIS A 86 13.51 2.93 6.62
N THR A 87 12.93 2.83 7.82
CA THR A 87 13.59 3.23 9.08
C THR A 87 14.46 2.13 9.68
N GLN A 88 14.40 0.91 9.15
CA GLN A 88 15.25 -0.19 9.59
C GLN A 88 16.29 -0.54 8.51
N PRO A 89 17.40 0.23 8.39
CA PRO A 89 18.54 -0.24 7.63
C PRO A 89 19.09 -1.46 8.36
N HIS A 90 18.93 -2.65 7.77
CA HIS A 90 19.45 -3.91 8.31
C HIS A 90 18.90 -4.33 9.69
N ARG A 91 17.85 -5.13 9.70
CA ARG A 91 17.78 -6.23 10.68
C ARG A 91 17.50 -7.54 9.97
N SER A 92 18.55 -8.07 9.34
CA SER A 92 18.61 -9.46 8.91
C SER A 92 18.22 -10.37 10.09
N PRO A 93 17.29 -11.30 9.92
CA PRO A 93 17.02 -12.35 10.90
C PRO A 93 18.05 -13.49 10.71
N ARG A 94 19.34 -13.22 10.92
CA ARG A 94 20.38 -14.26 11.03
C ARG A 94 21.39 -13.83 12.08
N ALA A 95 21.65 -14.75 13.02
CA ALA A 95 22.57 -14.63 14.15
C ALA A 95 22.03 -13.96 15.42
N MET A 96 21.05 -14.60 16.05
CA MET A 96 21.10 -14.85 17.50
C MET A 96 20.42 -16.20 17.79
N VAL A 97 20.87 -17.24 17.09
CA VAL A 97 20.74 -18.62 17.54
C VAL A 97 22.16 -19.17 17.68
N GLU A 98 22.86 -18.69 18.69
CA GLU A 98 23.87 -19.52 19.36
C GLU A 98 23.37 -19.71 20.78
N THR A 99 22.46 -20.67 20.86
CA THR A 99 22.21 -21.45 22.07
C THR A 99 23.53 -22.14 22.43
N ILE A 100 24.06 -21.79 23.61
CA ILE A 100 24.57 -22.72 24.64
C ILE A 100 25.30 -23.97 24.09
N THR A 101 26.63 -24.07 24.30
CA THR A 101 27.36 -25.27 24.80
C THR A 101 28.88 -25.06 24.67
N GLY A 102 29.61 -25.13 25.78
CA GLY A 102 31.08 -25.25 25.82
C GLY A 102 31.74 -24.45 26.92
#